data_AF-A0A975MQ29-F1
#
_entry.id   AF-A0A975MQ29-F1
#
_cell.length_a   1.000
_cell.length_b   1.000
_cell.length_c   1.000
_cell.angle_alpha   90.00
_cell.angle_beta   90.00
_cell.angle_gamma   90.00
#
_symmetry.space_group_name_H-M   'P 1'
#
loop_
_entity.id
_entity.type
_entity.pdbx_description
1 polymer ?
#
loop_
_entity_poly.entity_id
_entity_poly.type
_entity_poly.pdbx_seq_one_letter_code
_entity_poly.pdbx_strand_id
1 'polypeptide(L)' 'MARFVVYRDYNYCKIHKSLRIAPAMAAGVTDTVWELDDIVKLIPEEEPKKRGPYKKS' A
#
# COMPACT_ATOMS: atom_id res chain seq x y z
N MET A 1 6.24 -7.56 -0.04
CA MET A 1 6.06 -6.13 0.34
C MET A 1 5.36 -5.29 -0.72
N ALA A 2 5.81 -5.25 -1.99
CA ALA A 2 5.22 -4.36 -3.03
C ALA A 2 3.69 -4.50 -3.24
N ARG A 3 3.13 -5.71 -3.13
CA ARG A 3 1.69 -5.95 -3.33
C ARG A 3 0.80 -5.26 -2.28
N PHE A 4 1.29 -5.12 -1.06
CA PHE A 4 0.52 -4.50 0.04
C PHE A 4 0.48 -2.98 -0.11
N VAL A 5 1.60 -2.38 -0.52
CA VAL A 5 1.72 -0.94 -0.76
C VAL A 5 0.79 -0.48 -1.89
N VAL A 6 0.79 -1.21 -3.02
CA VAL A 6 -0.05 -0.88 -4.19
C VAL A 6 -1.54 -1.00 -3.86
N TYR A 7 -1.94 -2.03 -3.12
CA TYR A 7 -3.33 -2.19 -2.69
C TYR A 7 -3.78 -1.05 -1.75
N ARG A 8 -2.92 -0.65 -0.82
CA ARG A 8 -3.26 0.38 0.17
C ARG A 8 -3.29 1.78 -0.46
N ASP A 9 -2.37 2.09 -1.35
CA ASP A 9 -2.37 3.33 -2.14
C ASP A 9 -3.67 3.49 -2.97
N TYR A 10 -4.06 2.45 -3.71
CA TYR A 10 -5.26 2.51 -4.54
C TYR A 10 -6.56 2.71 -3.74
N ASN A 11 -6.67 2.11 -2.55
CA ASN A 11 -7.89 2.16 -1.75
C ASN A 11 -8.01 3.39 -0.86
N TYR A 12 -6.88 3.94 -0.38
CA TYR A 12 -6.86 5.00 0.62
C TYR A 12 -6.39 6.36 0.09
N CYS A 13 -5.49 6.38 -0.91
CA CYS A 13 -4.93 7.62 -1.45
C CYS A 13 -5.61 8.04 -2.77
N LYS A 14 -6.08 7.07 -3.56
CA LYS A 14 -6.59 7.34 -4.90
C LYS A 14 -8.11 7.51 -4.95
N ILE A 15 -8.57 8.56 -5.61
CA ILE A 15 -9.99 8.76 -5.92
C ILE A 15 -10.38 7.83 -7.07
N HIS A 16 -11.39 6.99 -6.84
CA HIS A 16 -11.88 6.06 -7.85
C HIS A 16 -12.67 6.81 -8.92
N LYS A 17 -12.43 6.50 -10.21
CA LYS A 17 -13.03 7.24 -11.33
C LYS A 17 -14.56 7.20 -11.35
N SER A 18 -15.18 6.06 -11.02
CA SER A 18 -16.64 5.91 -10.99
C SER A 18 -17.27 6.38 -9.68
N LEU A 19 -16.64 6.11 -8.54
CA LEU A 19 -17.20 6.42 -7.22
C LEU A 19 -17.01 7.89 -6.84
N ARG A 20 -16.04 8.59 -7.47
CA ARG A 20 -15.64 9.98 -7.16
C ARG A 20 -15.14 10.20 -5.72
N ILE A 21 -14.98 9.12 -4.97
CA ILE A 21 -14.40 9.05 -3.63
C ILE A 21 -13.38 7.91 -3.56
N ALA A 22 -12.57 7.88 -2.51
CA ALA A 22 -11.66 6.78 -2.25
C ALA A 22 -12.44 5.50 -1.88
N PRO A 23 -12.04 4.31 -2.36
CA PRO A 23 -12.71 3.05 -2.05
C PRO A 23 -12.88 2.78 -0.54
N ALA A 24 -11.88 3.13 0.28
CA ALA A 24 -11.97 2.98 1.74
C ALA A 24 -13.04 3.88 2.38
N MET A 25 -13.27 5.07 1.81
CA MET A 25 -14.36 5.96 2.25
C MET A 25 -15.72 5.45 1.81
N ALA A 26 -15.83 4.91 0.59
CA ALA A 26 -17.06 4.29 0.11
C ALA A 26 -17.48 3.08 0.96
N ALA A 27 -16.48 2.37 1.51
CA ALA A 27 -16.68 1.23 2.41
C ALA A 27 -16.91 1.63 3.88
N GLY A 28 -16.89 2.92 4.23
CA GLY A 28 -17.05 3.41 5.60
C GLY A 28 -15.89 3.05 6.54
N VAL A 29 -14.70 2.78 5.99
CA VAL A 29 -13.51 2.42 6.78
C VAL A 29 -12.80 3.69 7.27
N THR A 30 -12.85 4.77 6.50
CA THR A 30 -12.25 6.07 6.85
C THR A 30 -13.14 7.20 6.34
N ASP A 31 -13.07 8.35 7.00
CA ASP A 31 -13.75 9.58 6.54
C ASP A 31 -12.79 10.54 5.82
N THR A 32 -11.50 10.21 5.79
CA THR A 32 -10.42 11.01 5.19
C THR A 32 -9.64 10.23 4.15
N VAL A 33 -9.11 10.95 3.17
CA VAL A 33 -8.12 10.44 2.21
C VAL A 33 -6.75 10.45 2.88
N TRP A 34 -5.98 9.39 2.69
CA TRP A 34 -4.66 9.26 3.29
C TRP A 34 -3.58 9.71 2.31
N GLU A 35 -2.45 10.20 2.84
CA GLU A 35 -1.24 10.47 2.04
C GLU A 35 -0.36 9.22 1.95
N LEU A 36 0.41 9.11 0.86
CA LEU A 36 1.34 7.99 0.63
C LEU A 36 2.36 7.86 1.76
N ASP A 37 2.84 8.97 2.30
CA ASP A 37 3.82 8.99 3.40
C ASP A 37 3.30 8.29 4.65
N ASP A 38 2.01 8.43 4.97
CA ASP A 38 1.42 7.80 6.15
C ASP A 38 1.27 6.28 5.97
N ILE A 39 1.13 5.83 4.72
CA ILE A 39 1.15 4.40 4.40
C ILE A 39 2.57 3.84 4.58
N VAL A 40 3.59 4.56 4.11
CA VAL A 40 4.99 4.13 4.18
C VAL A 40 5.48 4.04 5.62
N LYS A 41 5.12 5.01 6.47
CA LYS A 41 5.47 5.00 7.91
C LYS A 41 4.91 3.79 8.67
N LEU A 42 3.83 3.18 8.18
CA LEU A 42 3.21 2.00 8.80
C LEU A 42 3.83 0.67 8.35
N ILE A 43 4.72 0.69 7.37
CA ILE A 43 5.40 -0.51 6.90
C ILE A 43 6.63 -0.73 7.80
N PRO A 44 6.73 -1.88 8.49
CA PRO A 44 7.94 -2.19 9.24
C PRO A 44 9.12 -2.32 8.27
N GLU A 45 10.23 -1.66 8.59
CA GLU A 45 11.48 -1.82 7.86
C GLU A 45 11.97 -3.27 8.03
N GLU A 46 11.95 -4.05 6.95
CA GLU A 46 12.60 -5.36 6.95
C GLU A 46 14.10 -5.16 6.74
N GLU A 47 14.91 -5.72 7.64
CA GLU A 47 16.36 -5.73 7.46
C GLU A 47 16.73 -6.43 6.14
N PRO A 48 17.68 -5.88 5.36
CA PRO A 48 18.09 -6.46 4.10
C PRO A 48 18.66 -7.87 4.33
N LYS A 49 17.91 -8.88 3.90
CA LYS A 49 18.33 -10.28 3.98
C LYS A 49 19.44 -10.54 2.95
N LYS A 50 20.54 -11.18 3.37
CA LYS A 50 21.58 -11.64 2.44
C LYS A 50 20.96 -12.62 1.45
N ARG A 51 21.02 -12.28 0.15
CA ARG A 51 20.55 -13.16 -0.93
C ARG A 51 21.33 -14.48 -0.86
N GLY A 52 20.62 -15.61 -0.86
CA GLY A 52 21.24 -16.94 -0.87
C GLY A 52 22.05 -17.19 -2.16
N PRO A 53 22.97 -18.17 -2.14
CA PRO A 53 23.77 -18.52 -3.32
C PRO A 53 22.89 -18.98 -4.49
N TYR A 54 23.29 -18.63 -5.71
CA TYR A 54 22.58 -19.04 -6.93
C TYR A 54 22.73 -20.55 -7.16
N LYS A 55 21.63 -21.25 -7.44
CA LYS A 55 21.67 -22.66 -7.83
C LYS A 55 22.36 -22.76 -9.19
N LYS A 56 23.55 -23.35 -9.23
CA LYS A 56 24.17 -23.76 -10.48
C LYS A 56 23.41 -24.99 -11.00
N SER A 57 22.86 -24.86 -12.21
CA SER A 57 22.37 -25.99 -13.00
C SER A 57 23.52 -26.90 -13.40
#